data_AF-A0A497P748-F1
#
_entry.id   AF-A0A497P748-F1
#
_cell.length_a   1.000
_cell.length_b   1.000
_cell.length_c   1.000
_cell.angle_alpha   90.00
_cell.angle_beta   90.00
_cell.angle_gamma   90.00
#
_symmetry.space_group_name_H-M   'P 1'
#
loop_
_entity.id
_entity.type
_entity.pdbx_description
1 polymer ?
#
loop_
_entity_poly.entity_id
_entity_poly.type
_entity_poly.pdbx_seq_one_letter_code
_entity_poly.pdbx_strand_id
1 'polypeptide(L)'
;METDDLYAMGVFIVTLFIMTALQPLGKWVSFIGSMSFLVCGLFGIEYIFTVQASQYTYIHAVTRCYQKKTKHLHLFVTNVDSKEFYDGLYATILTLGVPVKLDPFGEFSKCVILHQYPYEVRMKFDQGKAKYKGFRVTHSKTCDVVLVLRKVVDTDHAEPIPVFWLKDAPGDIDIPPLQYLLPQTPVKTLDKVVEEAAHGRG
;
A
#
# COMPACT_ATOMS: atom_id res chain seq x y z
N MET A 1 -2.38 -20.75 0.61
CA MET A 1 -3.80 -20.48 0.86
C MET A 1 -3.93 -18.98 0.92
N GLU A 2 -4.68 -18.37 0.02
CA GLU A 2 -4.85 -16.92 0.03
C GLU A 2 -5.60 -16.54 1.31
N THR A 3 -5.35 -15.35 1.84
CA THR A 3 -6.02 -14.87 3.06
C THR A 3 -7.54 -14.92 2.90
N ASP A 4 -8.04 -14.72 1.68
CA ASP A 4 -9.45 -14.74 1.33
C ASP A 4 -10.08 -16.13 1.57
N ASP A 5 -9.35 -17.21 1.23
CA ASP A 5 -9.78 -18.60 1.48
C ASP A 5 -9.94 -18.89 2.98
N LEU A 6 -9.06 -18.30 3.82
CA LEU A 6 -9.08 -18.50 5.26
C LEU A 6 -10.32 -17.85 5.89
N TYR A 7 -10.68 -16.64 5.47
CA TYR A 7 -11.89 -15.97 5.95
C TYR A 7 -13.16 -16.67 5.46
N ALA A 8 -13.20 -17.08 4.18
CA ALA A 8 -14.34 -17.82 3.63
C ALA A 8 -14.54 -19.15 4.37
N MET A 9 -13.46 -19.89 4.63
CA MET A 9 -13.51 -21.12 5.42
C MET A 9 -13.96 -20.87 6.86
N GLY A 10 -13.48 -19.80 7.49
CA GLY A 10 -13.92 -19.40 8.84
C GLY A 10 -15.42 -19.13 8.91
N VAL A 11 -15.95 -18.33 7.98
CA VAL A 11 -17.40 -18.05 7.88
C VAL A 11 -18.18 -19.32 7.63
N PHE A 12 -17.69 -20.22 6.78
CA PHE A 12 -18.33 -21.48 6.48
C PHE A 12 -18.43 -22.41 7.70
N ILE A 13 -17.34 -22.56 8.46
CA ILE A 13 -17.32 -23.37 9.70
C ILE A 13 -18.33 -22.83 10.72
N VAL A 14 -18.34 -21.51 10.95
CA VAL A 14 -19.29 -20.88 11.88
C VAL A 14 -20.73 -21.06 11.40
N THR A 15 -20.97 -20.97 10.09
CA THR A 15 -22.30 -21.19 9.50
C THR A 15 -22.78 -22.62 9.74
N LEU A 16 -21.91 -23.63 9.60
CA LEU A 16 -22.25 -25.03 9.92
C LEU A 16 -22.60 -25.24 11.39
N PHE A 17 -21.87 -24.58 12.30
CA PHE A 17 -22.19 -24.58 13.74
C PHE A 17 -23.54 -23.91 14.04
N ILE A 18 -23.85 -22.80 13.39
CA ILE A 18 -25.14 -22.12 13.53
C ILE A 18 -26.27 -23.01 13.00
N MET A 19 -26.04 -23.69 11.87
CA MET A 19 -27.02 -24.59 11.27
C MET A 19 -27.36 -25.75 12.23
N THR A 20 -26.35 -26.37 12.85
CA THR A 20 -26.55 -27.46 13.83
C THR A 20 -27.18 -26.97 15.12
N ALA A 21 -26.78 -25.80 15.63
CA ALA A 21 -27.34 -25.21 16.85
C ALA A 21 -28.82 -24.78 16.69
N LEU A 22 -29.21 -24.28 15.52
CA LEU A 22 -30.59 -23.86 15.21
C LEU A 22 -31.48 -25.01 14.72
N GLN A 23 -30.92 -26.18 14.40
CA GLN A 23 -31.65 -27.35 13.91
C GLN A 23 -32.82 -27.79 14.83
N PRO A 24 -32.72 -27.75 16.18
CA PRO A 24 -33.81 -28.08 17.09
C PRO A 24 -35.02 -27.14 16.98
N LEU A 25 -34.83 -25.91 16.47
CA LEU A 25 -35.88 -24.90 16.32
C LEU A 25 -36.68 -25.07 15.02
N GLY A 26 -36.32 -26.03 14.17
CA GLY A 26 -37.00 -26.34 12.92
C GLY A 26 -36.14 -26.11 11.69
N LYS A 27 -36.36 -26.93 10.65
CA LYS A 27 -35.54 -26.95 9.43
C LYS A 27 -35.49 -25.61 8.71
N TRP A 28 -36.63 -24.92 8.61
CA TRP A 28 -36.72 -23.61 7.95
C TRP A 28 -36.03 -22.51 8.74
N VAL A 29 -36.13 -22.52 10.07
CA VAL A 29 -35.46 -21.56 10.95
C VAL A 29 -33.95 -21.71 10.88
N SER A 30 -33.46 -22.96 10.95
CA SER A 30 -32.05 -23.28 10.76
C SER A 30 -31.53 -22.85 9.39
N PHE A 31 -32.27 -23.15 8.32
CA PHE A 31 -31.88 -22.77 6.96
C PHE A 31 -31.84 -21.25 6.75
N ILE A 32 -32.90 -20.53 7.13
CA ILE A 32 -32.96 -19.06 6.96
C ILE A 32 -31.94 -18.38 7.86
N GLY A 33 -31.77 -18.83 9.10
CA GLY A 33 -30.82 -18.25 10.05
C GLY A 33 -29.38 -18.41 9.58
N SER A 34 -29.00 -19.62 9.18
CA SER A 34 -27.65 -19.91 8.66
C SER A 34 -27.37 -19.18 7.33
N MET A 35 -28.33 -19.14 6.40
CA MET A 35 -28.16 -18.42 5.14
C MET A 35 -28.05 -16.90 5.36
N SER A 36 -28.86 -16.33 6.25
CA SER A 36 -28.79 -14.91 6.61
C SER A 36 -27.44 -14.58 7.24
N PHE A 37 -26.93 -15.44 8.14
CA PHE A 37 -25.60 -15.27 8.71
C PHE A 37 -24.50 -15.33 7.65
N LEU A 38 -24.57 -16.25 6.70
CA LEU A 38 -23.57 -16.37 5.64
C LEU A 38 -23.54 -15.11 4.77
N VAL A 39 -24.72 -14.62 4.34
CA VAL A 39 -24.83 -13.41 3.53
C VAL A 39 -24.35 -12.19 4.32
N CYS A 40 -24.88 -11.96 5.53
CA CYS A 40 -24.48 -10.84 6.37
C CYS A 40 -23.00 -10.92 6.80
N GLY A 41 -22.46 -12.13 7.00
CA GLY A 41 -21.07 -12.36 7.35
C GLY A 41 -20.12 -11.97 6.22
N LEU A 42 -20.43 -12.37 4.98
CA LEU A 42 -19.62 -12.00 3.81
C LEU A 42 -19.64 -10.49 3.57
N PHE A 43 -20.82 -9.87 3.53
CA PHE A 43 -20.93 -8.41 3.37
C PHE A 43 -20.34 -7.64 4.55
N GLY A 44 -20.46 -8.17 5.77
CA GLY A 44 -19.90 -7.57 6.97
C GLY A 44 -18.37 -7.56 6.94
N ILE A 45 -17.73 -8.64 6.49
CA ILE A 45 -16.27 -8.70 6.35
C ILE A 45 -15.79 -7.69 5.30
N GLU A 46 -16.45 -7.61 4.15
CA GLU A 46 -16.11 -6.63 3.11
C GLU A 46 -16.23 -5.19 3.63
N TYR A 47 -17.31 -4.90 4.37
CA TYR A 47 -17.52 -3.60 5.00
C TYR A 47 -16.42 -3.28 6.02
N ILE A 48 -16.07 -4.23 6.90
CA ILE A 48 -15.00 -4.06 7.90
C ILE A 48 -13.66 -3.78 7.21
N PHE A 49 -13.30 -4.52 6.15
CA PHE A 49 -12.06 -4.28 5.42
C PHE A 49 -12.06 -2.95 4.68
N THR A 50 -13.21 -2.53 4.14
CA THR A 50 -13.35 -1.21 3.52
C THR A 50 -13.12 -0.10 4.54
N VAL A 51 -13.72 -0.19 5.73
CA VAL A 51 -13.53 0.77 6.81
C VAL A 51 -12.08 0.79 7.28
N GLN A 52 -11.45 -0.36 7.48
CA GLN A 52 -10.04 -0.45 7.86
C GLN A 52 -9.13 0.16 6.80
N ALA A 53 -9.35 -0.16 5.51
CA ALA A 53 -8.55 0.36 4.43
C ALA A 53 -8.69 1.88 4.28
N SER A 54 -9.89 2.42 4.50
CA SER A 54 -10.20 3.86 4.33
C SER A 54 -9.39 4.81 5.22
N GLN A 55 -8.77 4.30 6.28
CA GLN A 55 -7.90 5.07 7.17
C GLN A 55 -6.56 5.43 6.51
N TYR A 56 -6.22 4.77 5.42
CA TYR A 56 -4.93 4.90 4.74
C TYR A 56 -5.13 5.51 3.34
N THR A 57 -4.07 6.10 2.81
CA THR A 57 -4.01 6.45 1.39
C THR A 57 -3.42 5.29 0.62
N TYR A 58 -4.12 4.80 -0.40
CA TYR A 58 -3.68 3.62 -1.15
C TYR A 58 -2.90 4.03 -2.40
N ILE A 59 -1.67 3.53 -2.52
CA ILE A 59 -0.83 3.70 -3.69
C ILE A 59 -0.52 2.31 -4.24
N HIS A 60 -0.95 2.06 -5.47
CA HIS A 60 -0.55 0.88 -6.23
C HIS A 60 0.70 1.22 -7.02
N ALA A 61 1.83 0.70 -6.55
CA ALA A 61 3.13 0.98 -7.12
C ALA A 61 3.61 -0.18 -7.99
N VAL A 62 3.72 0.08 -9.29
CA VAL A 62 4.38 -0.82 -10.24
C VAL A 62 5.89 -0.55 -10.15
N THR A 63 6.58 -1.40 -9.39
CA THR A 63 8.00 -1.23 -9.07
C THR A 63 8.90 -2.01 -10.01
N ARG A 64 9.91 -1.35 -10.57
CA ARG A 64 10.97 -1.99 -11.35
C ARG A 64 12.19 -2.20 -10.47
N CYS A 65 12.49 -3.47 -10.17
CA CYS A 65 13.69 -3.87 -9.43
C CYS A 65 14.87 -4.13 -10.37
N TYR A 66 16.10 -4.15 -9.84
CA TYR A 66 17.34 -4.37 -10.61
C TYR A 66 17.34 -5.64 -11.46
N GLN A 67 16.67 -6.71 -11.00
CA GLN A 67 16.59 -7.99 -11.71
C GLN A 67 15.59 -8.01 -12.87
N LYS A 68 15.16 -6.84 -13.38
CA LYS A 68 14.19 -6.66 -14.50
C LYS A 68 12.81 -7.31 -14.30
N LYS A 69 12.50 -7.81 -13.10
CA LYS A 69 11.14 -8.24 -12.75
C LYS A 69 10.35 -7.06 -12.21
N THR A 70 9.22 -6.79 -12.85
CA THR A 70 8.23 -5.83 -12.35
C THR A 70 7.48 -6.45 -11.18
N LYS A 71 7.41 -5.74 -10.06
CA LYS A 71 6.64 -6.16 -8.87
C LYS A 71 5.55 -5.15 -8.58
N HIS A 72 4.36 -5.64 -8.27
CA HIS A 72 3.25 -4.81 -7.82
C HIS A 72 3.32 -4.70 -6.30
N LEU A 73 3.52 -3.49 -5.79
CA LEU A 73 3.49 -3.19 -4.36
C LEU A 73 2.20 -2.45 -4.05
N HIS A 74 1.55 -2.85 -2.97
CA HIS A 74 0.33 -2.23 -2.45
C HIS A 74 0.72 -1.44 -1.21
N LEU A 75 0.96 -0.14 -1.37
CA LEU A 75 1.42 0.74 -0.30
C LEU A 75 0.20 1.40 0.36
N PHE A 76 0.03 1.17 1.66
CA PHE A 76 -0.99 1.81 2.48
C PHE A 76 -0.32 2.88 3.34
N VAL A 77 -0.43 4.14 2.93
CA VAL A 77 0.31 5.27 3.51
C VAL A 77 -0.51 5.93 4.62
N THR A 78 0.12 6.16 5.78
CA THR A 78 -0.43 6.94 6.89
C THR A 78 0.03 8.38 6.87
N ASN A 79 1.35 8.57 6.79
CA ASN A 79 2.00 9.87 6.85
C ASN A 79 2.89 10.09 5.63
N VAL A 80 2.93 11.34 5.18
CA VAL A 80 3.67 11.80 4.01
C VAL A 80 4.49 13.01 4.43
N ASP A 81 5.81 12.87 4.45
CA ASP A 81 6.72 13.96 4.75
C ASP A 81 7.55 14.28 3.50
N SER A 82 7.23 15.39 2.85
CA SER A 82 7.88 15.81 1.61
C SER A 82 8.81 16.99 1.85
N LYS A 83 10.07 16.87 1.46
CA LYS A 83 11.08 17.93 1.59
C LYS A 83 11.78 18.14 0.26
N GLU A 84 11.93 19.40 -0.13
CA GLU A 84 12.80 19.77 -1.24
C GLU A 84 14.24 19.68 -0.79
N PHE A 85 15.09 18.99 -1.54
CA PHE A 85 16.50 18.82 -1.19
C PHE A 85 17.45 19.39 -2.25
N TYR A 86 16.94 19.67 -3.45
CA TYR A 86 17.66 20.29 -4.55
C TYR A 86 16.65 20.93 -5.50
N ASP A 87 16.99 22.03 -6.18
CA ASP A 87 16.06 22.80 -7.02
C ASP A 87 15.13 21.93 -7.89
N GLY A 88 13.83 21.93 -7.57
CA GLY A 88 12.80 21.18 -8.28
C GLY A 88 12.80 19.66 -8.05
N LEU A 89 13.63 19.16 -7.13
CA LEU A 89 13.74 17.78 -6.69
C LEU A 89 13.34 17.62 -5.23
N TYR A 90 12.39 16.73 -5.03
CA TYR A 90 11.76 16.46 -3.76
C TYR A 90 12.03 15.02 -3.34
N ALA A 91 12.21 14.85 -2.03
CA ALA A 91 12.25 13.55 -1.39
C ALA A 91 11.05 13.46 -0.45
N THR A 92 10.21 12.46 -0.68
CA THR A 92 9.04 12.20 0.14
C THR A 92 9.20 10.90 0.88
N ILE A 93 9.18 10.97 2.20
CA ILE A 93 9.18 9.83 3.09
C ILE A 93 7.72 9.42 3.28
N LEU A 94 7.43 8.17 2.95
CA LEU A 94 6.13 7.56 3.18
C LEU A 94 6.23 6.60 4.35
N THR A 95 5.41 6.84 5.37
CA THR A 95 5.19 5.87 6.45
C THR A 95 4.02 4.99 6.07
N LEU A 96 4.22 3.68 6.10
CA LEU A 96 3.21 2.69 5.77
C LEU A 96 2.50 2.23 7.05
N GLY A 97 1.17 2.19 7.00
CA GLY A 97 0.35 1.62 8.07
C GLY A 97 0.34 0.09 8.06
N VAL A 98 0.67 -0.51 6.91
CA VAL A 98 0.83 -1.96 6.75
C VAL A 98 2.21 -2.22 6.14
N PRO A 99 3.07 -3.03 6.79
CA PRO A 99 4.39 -3.34 6.26
C PRO A 99 4.26 -4.11 4.94
N VAL A 100 5.15 -3.82 4.00
CA VAL A 100 5.16 -4.41 2.67
C VAL A 100 6.45 -5.19 2.47
N LYS A 101 6.36 -6.36 1.84
CA LYS A 101 7.51 -7.20 1.54
C LYS A 101 8.10 -6.89 0.17
N LEU A 102 9.41 -6.67 0.11
CA LEU A 102 10.19 -6.49 -1.10
C LEU A 102 11.35 -7.47 -1.14
N ASP A 103 11.21 -8.61 -1.82
CA ASP A 103 12.36 -9.52 -1.98
C ASP A 103 13.42 -8.92 -2.91
N PRO A 104 14.72 -9.07 -2.60
CA PRO A 104 15.28 -9.87 -1.49
C PRO A 104 15.43 -9.14 -0.14
N PHE A 105 15.05 -7.88 -0.03
CA PHE A 105 15.38 -6.99 1.10
C PHE A 105 14.55 -7.25 2.36
N GLY A 106 13.36 -7.84 2.25
CA GLY A 106 12.51 -8.16 3.39
C GLY A 106 11.30 -7.23 3.52
N GLU A 107 10.77 -7.09 4.73
CA GLU A 107 9.62 -6.24 5.02
C GLU A 107 10.07 -4.83 5.43
N PHE A 108 9.32 -3.82 4.99
CA PHE A 108 9.59 -2.42 5.32
C PHE A 108 8.29 -1.68 5.69
N SER A 109 8.37 -0.84 6.71
CA SER A 109 7.31 0.08 7.12
C SER A 109 7.48 1.51 6.60
N LYS A 110 8.66 1.85 6.04
CA LYS A 110 8.95 3.19 5.52
C LYS A 110 9.64 3.10 4.17
N CYS A 111 9.31 4.01 3.25
CA CYS A 111 10.05 4.15 2.00
C CYS A 111 10.25 5.61 1.62
N VAL A 112 11.28 5.87 0.81
CA VAL A 112 11.57 7.21 0.30
C VAL A 112 11.30 7.23 -1.19
N ILE A 113 10.52 8.19 -1.66
CA ILE A 113 10.27 8.43 -3.07
C ILE A 113 10.96 9.73 -3.47
N LEU A 114 11.87 9.63 -4.42
CA LEU A 114 12.52 10.76 -5.07
C LEU A 114 11.74 11.13 -6.31
N HIS A 115 11.43 12.41 -6.48
CA HIS A 115 10.62 12.87 -7.59
C HIS A 115 10.92 14.33 -7.93
N GLN A 116 10.61 14.72 -9.16
CA GLN A 116 10.61 16.12 -9.58
C GLN A 116 9.24 16.72 -9.33
N TYR A 117 9.17 18.02 -9.03
CA TYR A 117 7.96 18.76 -8.68
C TYR A 117 7.35 18.37 -7.32
N PRO A 118 6.48 19.22 -6.72
CA PRO A 118 5.87 18.92 -5.43
C PRO A 118 5.02 17.64 -5.46
N TYR A 119 5.03 16.90 -4.34
CA TYR A 119 4.33 15.62 -4.21
C TYR A 119 2.84 15.73 -4.52
N GLU A 120 2.19 16.76 -3.98
CA GLU A 120 0.75 17.01 -4.14
C GLU A 120 0.34 17.28 -5.58
N VAL A 121 1.25 17.79 -6.41
CA VAL A 121 0.98 18.07 -7.83
C VAL A 121 1.01 16.78 -8.65
N ARG A 122 1.94 15.88 -8.33
CA ARG A 122 2.13 14.61 -9.07
C ARG A 122 1.19 13.50 -8.60
N MET A 123 0.94 13.43 -7.30
CA MET A 123 0.17 12.37 -6.69
C MET A 123 -1.29 12.79 -6.58
N LYS A 124 -2.03 12.61 -7.69
CA LYS A 124 -3.49 12.77 -7.69
C LYS A 124 -4.15 11.48 -7.21
N PHE A 125 -5.10 11.63 -6.29
CA PHE A 125 -5.81 10.51 -5.69
C PHE A 125 -7.28 10.56 -6.08
N ASP A 126 -7.76 9.47 -6.64
CA ASP A 126 -9.15 9.31 -7.07
C ASP A 126 -9.77 8.07 -6.44
N GLN A 127 -11.09 7.97 -6.52
CA GLN A 127 -11.81 6.78 -6.09
C GLN A 127 -11.51 5.59 -7.01
N GLY A 128 -11.17 4.45 -6.42
CA GLY A 128 -10.80 3.25 -7.16
C GLY A 128 -10.90 1.97 -6.34
N LYS A 129 -10.06 0.98 -6.67
CA LYS A 129 -10.02 -0.32 -5.98
C LYS A 129 -8.65 -0.52 -5.34
N ALA A 130 -8.65 -0.90 -4.06
CA ALA A 130 -7.44 -1.25 -3.32
C ALA A 130 -7.39 -2.75 -3.05
N LYS A 131 -6.19 -3.34 -3.06
CA LYS A 131 -5.98 -4.72 -2.63
C LYS A 131 -5.53 -4.74 -1.16
N TYR A 132 -6.45 -5.01 -0.24
CA TYR A 132 -6.19 -5.04 1.20
C TYR A 132 -6.35 -6.46 1.73
N LYS A 133 -5.29 -7.02 2.34
CA LYS A 133 -5.26 -8.39 2.90
C LYS A 133 -5.82 -9.46 1.94
N GLY A 134 -5.49 -9.34 0.64
CA GLY A 134 -5.95 -10.26 -0.41
C GLY A 134 -7.21 -9.79 -1.16
N PHE A 135 -8.14 -9.15 -0.45
CA PHE A 135 -9.41 -8.69 -1.00
C PHE A 135 -9.29 -7.40 -1.82
N ARG A 136 -10.13 -7.28 -2.84
CA ARG A 136 -10.35 -6.04 -3.58
C ARG A 136 -11.48 -5.25 -2.94
N VAL A 137 -11.15 -4.13 -2.30
CA VAL A 137 -12.12 -3.24 -1.66
C VAL A 137 -12.24 -1.93 -2.44
N THR A 138 -13.43 -1.34 -2.42
CA THR A 138 -13.64 0.01 -2.97
C THR A 138 -12.97 1.01 -2.03
N HIS A 139 -12.20 1.94 -2.58
CA HIS A 139 -11.38 2.86 -1.79
C HIS A 139 -11.47 4.29 -2.35
N SER A 140 -11.60 5.28 -1.47
CA SER A 140 -11.82 6.68 -1.86
C SER A 140 -10.57 7.40 -2.33
N LYS A 141 -9.38 6.97 -1.87
CA LYS A 141 -8.09 7.59 -2.19
C LYS A 141 -7.13 6.57 -2.77
N THR A 142 -7.12 6.43 -4.09
CA THR A 142 -6.26 5.50 -4.81
C THR A 142 -5.41 6.22 -5.83
N CYS A 143 -4.16 5.78 -5.99
CA CYS A 143 -3.22 6.34 -6.96
C CYS A 143 -2.36 5.22 -7.54
N ASP A 144 -2.22 5.19 -8.87
CA ASP A 144 -1.37 4.25 -9.59
C ASP A 144 -0.06 4.95 -9.99
N VAL A 145 1.08 4.37 -9.60
CA VAL A 145 2.40 4.97 -9.87
C VAL A 145 3.40 3.96 -10.38
N VAL A 146 4.40 4.44 -11.12
CA VAL A 146 5.54 3.64 -11.54
C VAL A 146 6.78 4.07 -10.76
N LEU A 147 7.31 3.15 -9.97
CA LEU A 147 8.52 3.38 -9.18
C LEU A 147 9.70 2.58 -9.74
N VAL A 148 10.89 3.16 -9.65
CA VAL A 148 12.15 2.47 -9.99
C VAL A 148 12.99 2.39 -8.73
N LEU A 149 13.34 1.17 -8.32
CA LEU A 149 14.18 0.99 -7.14
C LEU A 149 15.60 1.53 -7.42
N ARG A 150 16.05 2.47 -6.59
CA ARG A 150 17.35 3.15 -6.74
C ARG A 150 18.42 2.66 -5.80
N LYS A 151 18.05 2.36 -4.56
CA LYS A 151 18.91 1.82 -3.51
C LYS A 151 17.99 1.28 -2.40
N VAL A 152 18.49 0.36 -1.61
CA VAL A 152 17.90 0.03 -0.31
C VAL A 152 18.93 0.38 0.74
N VAL A 153 18.49 1.09 1.77
CA VAL A 153 19.35 1.53 2.85
C VAL A 153 19.06 0.65 4.04
N ASP A 154 20.03 -0.20 4.34
CA ASP A 154 20.02 -0.97 5.58
C ASP A 154 20.65 -0.08 6.65
N THR A 155 19.83 0.31 7.62
CA THR A 155 20.32 0.97 8.83
C THR A 155 20.64 -0.14 9.83
N ASP A 156 21.80 -0.08 10.50
CA ASP A 156 22.18 -1.11 11.47
C ASP A 156 21.07 -1.30 12.51
N HIS A 157 20.51 -2.52 12.57
CA HIS A 157 19.38 -2.93 13.42
C HIS A 157 17.98 -2.34 13.09
N ALA A 158 17.80 -1.64 11.97
CA ALA A 158 16.50 -1.15 11.52
C ALA A 158 15.96 -1.93 10.32
N GLU A 159 14.67 -1.79 10.07
CA GLU A 159 14.04 -2.27 8.84
C GLU A 159 14.68 -1.62 7.60
N PRO A 160 14.80 -2.34 6.48
CA PRO A 160 15.33 -1.80 5.23
C PRO A 160 14.45 -0.63 4.75
N ILE A 161 15.07 0.49 4.38
CA ILE A 161 14.35 1.64 3.81
C ILE A 161 14.63 1.68 2.30
N PRO A 162 13.70 1.19 1.45
CA PRO A 162 13.87 1.28 0.02
C PRO A 162 13.69 2.72 -0.46
N VAL A 163 14.63 3.15 -1.30
CA VAL A 163 14.62 4.44 -2.00
C VAL A 163 14.21 4.20 -3.44
N PHE A 164 13.09 4.80 -3.82
CA PHE A 164 12.49 4.72 -5.13
C PHE A 164 12.62 6.04 -5.88
N TRP A 165 12.69 5.96 -7.20
CA TRP A 165 12.49 7.09 -8.09
C TRP A 165 11.09 7.02 -8.69
N LEU A 166 10.31 8.10 -8.57
CA LEU A 166 8.99 8.22 -9.19
C LEU A 166 9.17 8.51 -10.67
N LYS A 167 8.91 7.49 -11.49
CA LYS A 167 9.00 7.60 -12.93
C LYS A 167 7.74 8.21 -13.53
N ASP A 168 6.58 7.77 -13.06
CA ASP A 168 5.29 8.12 -13.64
C ASP A 168 4.25 8.19 -12.52
N ALA A 169 3.41 9.23 -12.57
CA ALA A 169 2.34 9.47 -11.62
C ALA A 169 1.13 10.12 -12.35
N PRO A 170 -0.09 10.00 -11.82
CA PRO A 170 -1.29 10.47 -12.51
C PRO A 170 -1.30 11.98 -12.81
N GLY A 171 -0.64 12.79 -11.97
CA GLY A 171 -0.51 14.23 -12.17
C GLY A 171 0.48 14.64 -13.26
N ASP A 172 1.25 13.69 -13.83
CA ASP A 172 2.31 13.99 -14.79
C ASP A 172 1.78 14.47 -16.16
N ILE A 173 0.48 14.30 -16.41
CA ILE A 173 -0.18 14.72 -17.65
C ILE A 173 -0.18 16.25 -17.81
N ASP A 174 -0.28 16.98 -16.71
CA ASP A 174 -0.48 18.44 -16.71
C ASP A 174 0.81 19.24 -16.51
N ILE A 175 1.95 18.56 -16.30
CA ILE A 175 3.23 19.18 -15.98
C ILE A 175 4.20 19.10 -17.16
N PRO A 176 5.19 20.02 -17.24
CA PRO A 176 6.23 19.93 -18.25
C PRO A 176 6.97 18.59 -18.16
N PRO A 177 7.44 18.05 -19.31
CA PRO A 177 8.09 16.76 -19.35
C PRO A 177 9.23 16.69 -18.33
N LEU A 178 9.25 15.59 -17.58
CA LEU A 178 10.26 15.33 -16.57
C LEU A 178 11.64 15.47 -17.20
N GLN A 179 12.46 16.34 -16.64
CA GLN A 179 13.85 16.45 -17.04
C GLN A 179 14.52 15.19 -16.49
N TYR A 180 14.95 14.25 -17.34
CA TYR A 180 15.61 13.04 -16.85
C TYR A 180 16.98 13.40 -16.22
N LEU A 181 16.98 13.86 -14.97
CA LEU A 181 18.18 14.21 -14.23
C LEU A 181 18.84 12.92 -13.73
N LEU A 182 19.83 12.48 -14.50
CA LEU A 182 20.89 11.59 -14.04
C LEU A 182 22.22 12.21 -14.48
N PRO A 183 23.24 12.41 -13.62
CA PRO A 183 23.27 12.69 -12.19
C PRO A 183 23.87 14.10 -11.96
N GLN A 184 23.05 15.15 -11.85
CA GLN A 184 23.55 16.47 -11.40
C GLN A 184 23.31 16.72 -9.91
N THR A 185 22.60 15.81 -9.24
CA THR A 185 22.44 15.85 -7.79
C THR A 185 23.75 15.47 -7.11
N PRO A 186 24.27 16.28 -6.18
CA PRO A 186 25.41 15.88 -5.37
C PRO A 186 25.02 14.63 -4.57
N VAL A 187 25.77 13.54 -4.74
CA VAL A 187 25.55 12.25 -4.06
C VAL A 187 25.43 12.43 -2.54
N LYS A 188 26.22 13.36 -1.97
CA LYS A 188 26.26 13.68 -0.54
C LYS A 188 24.92 14.21 0.03
N THR A 189 24.10 14.87 -0.79
CA THR A 189 22.81 15.41 -0.33
C THR A 189 21.75 14.32 -0.23
N LEU A 190 21.80 13.33 -1.12
CA LEU A 190 20.86 12.22 -1.08
C LEU A 190 21.10 11.32 0.13
N ASP A 191 22.36 10.99 0.42
CA ASP A 191 22.70 10.17 1.58
C ASP A 191 22.26 10.86 2.88
N LYS A 192 22.40 12.19 3.00
CA LYS A 192 21.89 12.97 4.15
C LYS A 192 20.37 12.93 4.28
N VAL A 193 19.63 13.06 3.19
CA VAL A 193 18.15 12.99 3.21
C VAL A 193 17.68 11.58 3.61
N VAL A 194 18.38 10.56 3.13
CA VAL A 194 18.15 9.17 3.49
C VAL A 194 18.50 8.91 4.96
N GLU A 195 19.60 9.46 5.47
CA GLU A 195 19.95 9.43 6.89
C GLU A 195 18.92 10.18 7.75
N GLU A 196 18.44 11.35 7.32
CA GLU A 196 17.35 12.10 7.99
C GLU A 196 16.07 11.25 8.05
N ALA A 197 15.73 10.58 6.94
CA ALA A 197 14.60 9.66 6.86
C ALA A 197 14.76 8.43 7.78
N ALA A 198 15.98 7.90 7.87
CA ALA A 198 16.31 6.77 8.74
C ALA A 198 16.31 7.14 10.23
N HIS A 199 16.78 8.34 10.57
CA HIS A 199 16.88 8.81 11.95
C HIS A 199 15.60 9.48 12.49
N GLY A 200 14.56 9.64 11.66
CA GLY A 200 13.23 10.07 12.11
C GLY A 200 13.21 11.42 12.83
N ARG A 201 14.13 12.34 12.52
CA ARG A 201 14.12 13.70 13.06
C ARG A 201 13.31 14.61 12.14
N GLY A 202 11.99 14.57 12.32
CA GLY A 202 11.07 15.67 12.04
C GLY A 202 10.83 16.47 13.32
#